data_AF-A0A2Z6NUG0-F1
#
_entry.id   AF-A0A2Z6NUG0-F1
#
_cell.length_a   1.000
_cell.length_b   1.000
_cell.length_c   1.000
_cell.angle_alpha   90.00
_cell.angle_beta   90.00
_cell.angle_gamma   90.00
#
_symmetry.space_group_name_H-M   'P 1'
#
loop_
_entity.id
_entity.type
_entity.pdbx_description
1 polymer ?
#
loop_
_entity_poly.entity_id
_entity_poly.type
_entity_poly.pdbx_seq_one_letter_code
_entity_poly.pdbx_strand_id
1 'polypeptide(L)'
;MAPQQEEHDEEEEEQEPNTEKWKKHYSSNHKILFVGEGDFSFSLSLANAFGSAHNLVATSLDSQEKIEKKYSNGISNARELEERGCIVLYDVDVKVMSQHFFLKTQRFDRIVYNFPHVGFLYPENSYCQIQ
;
A
#
# COMPACT_ATOMS: atom_id res chain seq x y z
N MET A 1 -9.94 -46.19 -28.76
CA MET A 1 -10.04 -45.71 -27.37
C MET A 1 -9.18 -44.48 -27.26
N ALA A 2 -9.82 -43.32 -27.16
CA ALA A 2 -9.24 -42.00 -26.91
C ALA A 2 -10.17 -41.32 -25.89
N PRO A 3 -9.78 -40.19 -25.31
CA PRO A 3 -8.87 -40.04 -24.16
C PRO A 3 -9.67 -39.65 -22.90
N GLN A 4 -9.07 -39.77 -21.71
CA GLN A 4 -9.61 -39.16 -20.48
C GLN A 4 -8.91 -37.81 -20.29
N GLN A 5 -9.67 -36.72 -20.39
CA GLN A 5 -9.26 -35.38 -19.98
C GLN A 5 -9.38 -35.31 -18.45
N GLU A 6 -8.30 -34.94 -17.78
CA GLU A 6 -8.31 -34.53 -16.37
C GLU A 6 -8.94 -33.13 -16.29
N GLU A 7 -10.07 -33.03 -15.60
CA GLU A 7 -10.73 -31.77 -15.27
C GLU A 7 -9.87 -31.03 -14.23
N HIS A 8 -9.45 -29.82 -14.60
CA HIS A 8 -8.83 -28.86 -13.69
C HIS A 8 -9.98 -28.09 -13.07
N ASP A 9 -10.34 -28.44 -11.83
CA ASP A 9 -11.28 -27.67 -11.03
C ASP A 9 -10.63 -26.33 -10.68
N GLU A 10 -10.95 -25.28 -11.45
CA GLU A 10 -10.72 -23.89 -11.05
C GLU A 10 -11.67 -23.61 -9.88
N GLU A 11 -11.13 -23.56 -8.66
CA GLU A 11 -11.88 -23.13 -7.48
C GLU A 11 -12.30 -21.67 -7.69
N GLU A 12 -13.55 -21.46 -8.10
CA GLU A 12 -14.17 -20.14 -8.11
C GLU A 12 -14.23 -19.62 -6.67
N GLU A 13 -13.36 -18.68 -6.31
CA GLU A 13 -13.45 -17.95 -5.04
C GLU A 13 -14.83 -17.27 -4.97
N GLU A 14 -15.71 -17.83 -4.14
CA GLU A 14 -17.01 -17.25 -3.84
C GLU A 14 -16.81 -15.84 -3.27
N GLN A 15 -17.11 -14.82 -4.08
CA GLN A 15 -17.08 -13.43 -3.66
C GLN A 15 -18.22 -13.21 -2.64
N GLU A 16 -17.86 -13.30 -1.35
CA GLU A 16 -18.70 -12.86 -0.23
C GLU A 16 -19.37 -11.52 -0.58
N PRO A 17 -20.68 -11.34 -0.30
CA PRO A 17 -21.38 -10.11 -0.62
C PRO A 17 -20.63 -8.93 -0.01
N ASN A 18 -20.29 -7.95 -0.86
CA ASN A 18 -19.44 -6.80 -0.57
C ASN A 18 -20.06 -5.88 0.50
N THR A 19 -20.06 -6.34 1.74
CA THR A 19 -20.53 -5.60 2.91
C THR A 19 -19.41 -4.68 3.36
N GLU A 20 -19.74 -3.40 3.54
CA GLU A 20 -18.77 -2.38 3.92
C GLU A 20 -18.06 -2.74 5.23
N LYS A 21 -16.74 -2.87 5.18
CA LYS A 21 -15.91 -3.18 6.35
C LYS A 21 -15.43 -1.88 7.00
N TRP A 22 -15.67 -1.74 8.29
CA TRP A 22 -15.22 -0.60 9.08
C TRP A 22 -14.06 -0.95 10.01
N LYS A 23 -13.04 -0.10 10.02
CA LYS A 23 -11.90 -0.13 10.95
C LYS A 23 -11.74 1.25 11.56
N LYS A 24 -12.31 1.44 12.75
CA LYS A 24 -12.37 2.75 13.45
C LYS A 24 -12.91 3.85 12.53
N HIS A 25 -12.04 4.68 11.96
CA HIS A 25 -12.38 5.82 11.13
C HIS A 25 -12.29 5.54 9.62
N TYR A 26 -11.91 4.32 9.24
CA TYR A 26 -11.71 3.90 7.86
C TYR A 26 -12.82 2.92 7.45
N SER A 27 -13.37 3.13 6.26
CA SER A 27 -14.33 2.25 5.61
C SER A 27 -13.67 1.67 4.37
N SER A 28 -14.01 0.42 4.03
CA SER A 28 -13.59 -0.22 2.78
C SER A 28 -14.14 0.45 1.53
N ASN A 29 -15.09 1.38 1.65
CA ASN A 29 -15.60 2.19 0.53
C ASN A 29 -14.86 3.53 0.38
N HIS A 30 -14.10 3.97 1.38
CA HIS A 30 -13.38 5.24 1.32
C HIS A 30 -12.24 5.17 0.30
N LYS A 31 -12.06 6.22 -0.49
CA LYS A 31 -10.83 6.44 -1.22
C LYS A 31 -9.79 7.07 -0.30
N ILE A 32 -8.71 6.34 -0.01
CA ILE A 32 -7.73 6.70 1.04
C ILE A 32 -6.36 6.97 0.40
N LEU A 33 -5.78 8.11 0.75
CA LEU A 33 -4.39 8.46 0.43
C LEU A 33 -3.52 8.31 1.67
N PHE A 34 -2.48 7.48 1.61
CA PHE A 34 -1.44 7.41 2.63
C PHE A 34 -0.24 8.26 2.20
N VAL A 35 0.14 9.18 3.07
CA VAL A 35 1.17 10.18 2.80
C VAL A 35 2.42 9.86 3.61
N GLY A 36 3.54 9.69 2.92
CA GLY A 36 4.84 9.51 3.56
C GLY A 36 5.02 8.15 4.24
N GLU A 37 4.53 7.07 3.60
CA GLU A 37 4.80 5.71 4.05
C GLU A 37 6.32 5.44 3.99
N GLY A 38 6.85 4.80 5.03
CA GLY A 38 8.25 4.33 5.06
C GLY A 38 8.35 2.95 4.42
N ASP A 39 7.81 1.94 5.11
CA ASP A 39 7.85 0.53 4.72
C ASP A 39 6.49 -0.01 4.21
N PHE A 40 5.49 0.85 4.04
CA PHE A 40 4.12 0.52 3.62
C PHE A 40 3.34 -0.43 4.55
N SER A 41 3.84 -0.71 5.75
CA SER A 41 3.19 -1.68 6.65
C SER A 41 1.80 -1.25 7.12
N PHE A 42 1.58 0.05 7.33
CA PHE A 42 0.29 0.56 7.78
C PHE A 42 -0.77 0.45 6.68
N SER A 43 -0.43 0.91 5.48
CA SER A 43 -1.33 0.79 4.32
C SER A 43 -1.65 -0.68 4.01
N LEU A 44 -0.66 -1.58 4.07
CA LEU A 44 -0.88 -3.02 3.89
C LEU A 44 -1.77 -3.62 4.98
N SER A 45 -1.56 -3.24 6.25
CA SER A 45 -2.42 -3.68 7.35
C SER A 45 -3.88 -3.31 7.11
N LEU A 46 -4.15 -2.09 6.61
CA LEU A 46 -5.51 -1.66 6.31
C LEU A 46 -6.09 -2.36 5.08
N ALA A 47 -5.30 -2.56 4.03
CA ALA A 47 -5.67 -3.36 2.86
C ALA A 47 -6.09 -4.79 3.26
N ASN A 48 -5.31 -5.45 4.11
CA ASN A 48 -5.62 -6.78 4.65
C ASN A 48 -6.92 -6.80 5.45
N ALA A 49 -7.14 -5.76 6.25
CA ALA A 49 -8.36 -5.60 7.02
C ALA A 49 -9.62 -5.41 6.14
N PHE A 50 -9.47 -4.81 4.95
CA PHE A 50 -10.54 -4.64 3.97
C PHE A 50 -10.66 -5.85 3.03
N GLY A 51 -9.59 -6.60 2.84
CA GLY A 51 -9.50 -7.70 1.88
C GLY A 51 -9.20 -7.24 0.45
N SER A 52 -9.04 -5.94 0.21
CA SER A 52 -8.65 -5.36 -1.08
C SER A 52 -8.01 -3.99 -0.89
N ALA A 53 -7.38 -3.47 -1.94
CA ALA A 53 -6.73 -2.16 -1.92
C ALA A 53 -7.07 -1.27 -3.13
N HIS A 54 -8.09 -1.59 -3.93
CA HIS A 54 -8.43 -0.89 -5.17
C HIS A 54 -8.71 0.63 -5.02
N ASN A 55 -9.12 1.06 -3.84
CA ASN A 55 -9.41 2.45 -3.48
C ASN A 55 -8.31 3.10 -2.63
N LEU A 56 -7.16 2.44 -2.50
CA LEU A 56 -6.03 2.90 -1.72
C LEU A 56 -4.93 3.46 -2.64
N VAL A 57 -4.31 4.55 -2.21
CA VAL A 57 -3.11 5.11 -2.82
C VAL A 57 -2.08 5.31 -1.73
N ALA A 58 -0.95 4.62 -1.82
CA ALA A 58 0.16 4.74 -0.88
C ALA A 58 1.31 5.53 -1.50
N THR A 59 1.85 6.51 -0.78
CA THR A 59 2.92 7.37 -1.29
C THR A 59 4.11 7.38 -0.34
N SER A 60 5.32 7.31 -0.89
CA SER A 60 6.57 7.48 -0.15
C SER A 60 7.42 8.60 -0.73
N LEU A 61 8.18 9.28 0.13
CA LEU A 61 9.20 10.24 -0.28
C LEU A 61 10.44 9.52 -0.84
N ASP A 62 10.72 8.31 -0.35
CA ASP A 62 11.87 7.53 -0.78
C ASP A 62 11.58 6.84 -2.12
N SER A 63 12.61 6.71 -2.95
CA SER A 63 12.56 5.87 -4.14
C SER A 63 12.49 4.40 -3.74
N GLN A 64 12.03 3.54 -4.65
CA GLN A 64 11.98 2.09 -4.43
C GLN A 64 13.36 1.54 -3.96
N GLU A 65 14.45 1.95 -4.59
CA GLU A 65 15.82 1.54 -4.20
C GLU A 65 16.18 1.96 -2.78
N LYS A 66 15.78 3.17 -2.36
CA LYS A 66 16.02 3.63 -0.98
C LYS A 66 15.20 2.85 0.02
N ILE A 67 13.96 2.50 -0.33
CA ILE A 67 13.10 1.69 0.53
C ILE A 67 13.70 0.30 0.71
N GLU A 68 14.19 -0.34 -0.35
CA GLU A 68 14.90 -1.63 -0.27
C GLU A 68 16.12 -1.59 0.67
N LYS A 69 16.87 -0.48 0.65
CA LYS A 69 18.05 -0.31 1.53
C LYS A 69 17.68 0.02 2.97
N LYS A 70 16.58 0.74 3.19
CA LYS A 70 16.18 1.25 4.51
C LYS A 70 15.34 0.26 5.29
N TYR A 71 14.41 -0.43 4.62
CA TYR A 71 13.36 -1.24 5.22
C TYR A 71 13.41 -2.66 4.70
N SER A 72 13.63 -3.62 5.60
CA SER A 72 13.74 -5.04 5.29
C SER A 72 12.50 -5.58 4.55
N ASN A 73 11.31 -5.13 4.96
CA ASN A 73 10.03 -5.57 4.40
C ASN A 73 9.41 -4.58 3.40
N GLY A 74 10.01 -3.42 3.17
CA GLY A 74 9.36 -2.32 2.44
C GLY A 74 8.95 -2.70 1.02
N ILE A 75 9.82 -3.40 0.28
CA ILE A 75 9.52 -3.87 -1.08
C ILE A 75 8.48 -4.98 -1.09
N SER A 76 8.54 -5.91 -0.13
CA SER A 76 7.54 -6.98 -0.03
C SER A 76 6.16 -6.41 0.24
N ASN A 77 6.07 -5.45 1.17
CA ASN A 77 4.80 -4.81 1.52
C ASN A 77 4.23 -4.02 0.34
N ALA A 78 5.07 -3.28 -0.38
CA ALA A 78 4.66 -2.52 -1.57
C ALA A 78 4.13 -3.43 -2.68
N ARG A 79 4.81 -4.56 -2.95
CA ARG A 79 4.35 -5.55 -3.94
C ARG A 79 3.02 -6.16 -3.56
N GLU A 80 2.86 -6.58 -2.32
CA GLU A 80 1.58 -7.15 -1.85
C GLU A 80 0.44 -6.12 -1.96
N LEU A 81 0.72 -4.84 -1.69
CA LEU A 81 -0.24 -3.76 -1.91
C LEU A 81 -0.64 -3.63 -3.38
N GLU A 82 0.32 -3.63 -4.29
CA GLU A 82 0.07 -3.56 -5.74
C GLU A 82 -0.75 -4.77 -6.23
N GLU A 83 -0.42 -5.98 -5.76
CA GLU A 83 -1.16 -7.22 -6.06
C GLU A 83 -2.61 -7.15 -5.57
N ARG A 84 -2.86 -6.48 -4.44
CA ARG A 84 -4.22 -6.21 -3.90
C ARG A 84 -4.93 -5.04 -4.59
N GLY A 85 -4.30 -4.41 -5.59
CA GLY A 85 -4.86 -3.32 -6.39
C GLY A 85 -4.62 -1.92 -5.85
N CYS A 86 -3.72 -1.74 -4.88
CA CYS A 86 -3.28 -0.42 -4.41
C CYS A 86 -2.44 0.27 -5.49
N ILE A 87 -2.52 1.59 -5.56
CA ILE A 87 -1.55 2.38 -6.33
C ILE A 87 -0.43 2.82 -5.39
N VAL A 88 0.78 2.30 -5.61
CA VAL A 88 1.97 2.71 -4.87
C VAL A 88 2.76 3.74 -5.70
N LEU A 89 3.07 4.90 -5.10
CA LEU A 89 3.84 5.97 -5.72
C LEU A 89 5.10 6.27 -4.88
N TYR A 90 6.26 6.24 -5.54
CA TYR A 90 7.54 6.57 -4.96
C TYR A 90 7.94 8.01 -5.30
N ASP A 91 8.95 8.54 -4.60
CA ASP A 91 9.51 9.89 -4.84
C ASP A 91 8.47 11.03 -4.79
N VAL A 92 7.44 10.89 -3.93
CA VAL A 92 6.40 11.91 -3.73
C VAL A 92 6.76 12.81 -2.55
N ASP A 93 7.24 14.01 -2.84
CA ASP A 93 7.40 15.06 -1.82
C ASP A 93 6.06 15.73 -1.49
N VAL A 94 5.63 15.56 -0.25
CA VAL A 94 4.40 16.13 0.34
C VAL A 94 4.31 17.65 0.13
N LYS A 95 5.44 18.37 0.14
CA LYS A 95 5.46 19.83 -0.06
C LYS A 95 4.99 20.26 -1.44
N VAL A 96 5.16 19.39 -2.44
CA VAL A 96 4.80 19.66 -3.84
C VAL A 96 3.79 18.64 -4.40
N MET A 97 3.26 17.75 -3.56
CA MET A 97 2.36 16.66 -4.00
C MET A 97 1.07 17.16 -4.67
N SER A 98 0.63 18.39 -4.36
CA SER A 98 -0.52 19.03 -4.99
C SER A 98 -0.31 19.29 -6.48
N GLN A 99 0.94 19.29 -6.95
CA GLN A 99 1.31 19.45 -8.36
C GLN A 99 1.48 18.11 -9.07
N HIS A 100 1.53 16.99 -8.32
CA HIS A 100 1.71 15.66 -8.89
C HIS A 100 0.56 15.33 -9.85
N PHE A 101 0.91 14.93 -11.08
CA PHE A 101 -0.05 14.80 -12.18
C PHE A 101 -1.24 13.90 -11.83
N PHE A 102 -0.97 12.76 -11.19
CA PHE A 102 -2.01 11.85 -10.76
C PHE A 102 -2.81 12.45 -9.60
N LEU A 103 -2.15 12.83 -8.50
CA LEU A 103 -2.81 13.19 -7.24
C LEU A 103 -3.68 14.45 -7.36
N LYS A 104 -3.27 15.42 -8.18
CA LYS A 104 -4.04 16.66 -8.40
C LYS A 104 -5.43 16.44 -9.02
N THR A 105 -5.62 15.30 -9.69
CA THR A 105 -6.89 14.96 -10.37
C THR A 105 -7.79 14.10 -9.50
N GLN A 106 -7.31 13.64 -8.34
CA GLN A 106 -8.01 12.72 -7.48
C GLN A 106 -8.66 13.43 -6.28
N ARG A 107 -9.78 12.88 -5.83
CA ARG A 107 -10.45 13.24 -4.56
C ARG A 107 -10.31 12.05 -3.63
N PHE A 108 -10.12 12.32 -2.34
CA PHE A 108 -9.95 11.31 -1.30
C PHE A 108 -10.91 11.63 -0.16
N ASP A 109 -11.55 10.59 0.38
CA ASP A 109 -12.41 10.71 1.57
C ASP A 109 -11.58 10.81 2.85
N ARG A 110 -10.38 10.21 2.82
CA ARG A 110 -9.41 10.22 3.91
C ARG A 110 -7.99 10.44 3.38
N ILE A 111 -7.25 11.30 4.07
CA ILE A 111 -5.80 11.44 3.90
C ILE A 111 -5.16 11.04 5.24
N VAL A 112 -4.27 10.07 5.21
CA VAL A 112 -3.57 9.56 6.38
C VAL A 112 -2.12 10.05 6.35
N TYR A 113 -1.75 10.78 7.40
CA TYR A 113 -0.39 11.26 7.63
C TYR A 113 -0.03 10.98 9.09
N ASN A 114 0.37 9.74 9.38
CA ASN A 114 0.46 9.25 10.76
C ASN A 114 1.85 9.44 11.39
N PHE A 115 2.92 9.32 10.61
CA PHE A 115 4.27 9.22 11.15
C PHE A 115 5.26 10.04 10.32
N PRO A 116 5.31 11.38 10.51
CA PRO A 116 6.39 12.18 9.94
C PRO A 116 7.73 11.67 10.49
N HIS A 117 8.39 10.81 9.73
CA HIS A 117 9.67 10.24 10.09
C HIS A 117 10.78 11.27 9.82
N VAL A 118 11.75 11.41 10.74
CA VAL A 118 12.89 12.35 10.59
C VAL A 118 13.92 11.91 9.53
N GLY A 119 13.59 10.89 8.74
CA GLY A 119 14.49 10.22 7.79
C GLY A 119 15.52 9.32 8.48
N PHE A 120 15.71 8.11 7.94
CA PHE A 120 16.85 7.27 8.28
C PHE A 120 18.04 7.60 7.37
N LEU A 121 19.23 7.74 7.96
CA LEU A 121 20.50 7.87 7.21
C LEU A 121 21.08 6.49 6.85
N TYR A 122 20.74 5.47 7.64
CA TYR A 122 21.22 4.09 7.50
C TYR A 122 20.03 3.11 7.36
N PRO A 123 20.25 1.79 7.24
CA PRO A 123 19.18 0.80 7.37
C PRO A 123 18.51 0.82 8.75
N GLU A 124 17.23 0.49 8.84
CA GLU A 124 16.44 0.56 10.09
C GLU A 124 17.03 -0.24 11.26
N ASN A 125 17.78 -1.29 10.97
CA ASN A 125 18.45 -2.14 11.96
C ASN A 125 19.85 -1.64 12.36
N SER A 126 20.29 -0.48 11.87
CA SER A 126 21.61 0.07 12.16
C SER A 126 21.64 0.80 13.50
N TYR A 127 22.61 0.45 14.35
CA TYR A 127 22.85 1.15 15.63
C TYR A 127 23.29 2.61 15.45
N CYS A 128 23.73 3.01 14.24
CA CYS A 128 24.17 4.38 13.95
C CYS A 128 23.03 5.36 13.65
N GLN A 129 21.76 4.94 13.79
CA GLN A 129 20.59 5.79 13.57
C GLN A 129 20.39 6.85 14.66
N ILE A 130 20.89 6.59 15.87
CA ILE A 130 20.76 7.48 17.03
C ILE A 130 22.16 8.00 17.34
N GLN A 131 22.38 9.30 17.12
CA GLN A 131 23.56 10.02 17.60
C GLN A 131 23.29 10.63 18.98
#